data_AF-A0AAI8L465-F1
#
_entry.id   AF-A0AAI8L465-F1
#
_cell.length_a   1.000
_cell.length_b   1.000
_cell.length_c   1.000
_cell.angle_alpha   90.00
_cell.angle_beta   90.00
_cell.angle_gamma   90.00
#
_symmetry.space_group_name_H-M   'P 1'
#
loop_
_entity.id
_entity.type
_entity.pdbx_description
1 polymer ?
#
loop_
_entity_poly.entity_id
_entity_poly.type
_entity_poly.pdbx_seq_one_letter_code
_entity_poly.pdbx_strand_id
1 'polypeptide(L)'
;MRPLLDRGLPQDVIDVHAACRYYSVIELQQLGEVDPVELRERLESVVWVSDEEFAACGLGLDDIAELRQWALDWESDLGLRILEEYDEAHVEEQGVSQGGDH
;
A
#
# COMPACT_ATOMS: atom_id res chain seq x y z
N MET A 1 0.77 14.37 12.25
CA MET A 1 1.45 13.89 11.03
C MET A 1 0.60 14.32 9.85
N ARG A 2 1.23 14.84 8.80
CA ARG A 2 0.51 15.11 7.53
C ARG A 2 0.28 13.74 6.86
N PRO A 3 -0.84 13.49 6.16
CA PRO A 3 -1.06 12.17 5.56
C PRO A 3 0.10 11.92 4.62
N LEU A 4 0.82 10.82 4.82
CA LEU A 4 2.01 10.45 4.05
C LEU A 4 1.72 10.30 2.55
N LEU A 5 0.45 10.41 2.13
CA LEU A 5 -0.04 10.14 0.78
C LEU A 5 -0.85 11.31 0.16
N ASP A 6 -0.98 12.45 0.85
CA ASP A 6 -1.92 13.53 0.47
C ASP A 6 -1.58 14.24 -0.86
N ARG A 7 -0.37 14.09 -1.41
CA ARG A 7 0.06 14.89 -2.58
C ARG A 7 0.29 14.14 -3.88
N GLY A 8 0.30 12.80 -3.88
CA GLY A 8 0.62 12.07 -5.11
C GLY A 8 2.06 12.28 -5.55
N LEU A 9 2.93 12.82 -4.68
CA LEU A 9 4.29 13.16 -5.06
C LEU A 9 5.18 11.93 -4.95
N PRO A 10 6.19 11.77 -5.81
CA PRO A 10 7.19 10.72 -5.66
C PRO A 10 7.81 10.69 -4.25
N GLN A 11 7.96 11.87 -3.62
CA GLN A 11 8.47 12.05 -2.26
C GLN A 11 7.66 11.31 -1.19
N ASP A 12 6.34 11.25 -1.34
CA ASP A 12 5.44 10.60 -0.38
C ASP A 12 5.80 9.10 -0.26
N VAL A 13 6.02 8.44 -1.40
CA VAL A 13 6.39 7.02 -1.46
C VAL A 13 7.80 6.79 -0.94
N ILE A 14 8.73 7.70 -1.22
CA ILE A 14 10.11 7.64 -0.72
C ILE A 14 10.13 7.70 0.82
N ASP A 15 9.34 8.59 1.40
CA ASP A 15 9.25 8.76 2.86
C ASP A 15 8.65 7.51 3.51
N VAL A 16 7.64 6.89 2.89
CA VAL A 16 7.07 5.62 3.36
C VAL A 16 8.08 4.48 3.25
N HIS A 17 8.80 4.35 2.13
CA HIS A 17 9.85 3.35 1.96
C HIS A 17 10.96 3.49 3.02
N ALA A 18 11.36 4.72 3.32
CA ALA A 18 12.31 5.00 4.38
C ALA A 18 11.77 4.61 5.77
N ALA A 19 10.48 4.83 6.02
CA ALA A 19 9.82 4.47 7.27
C ALA A 19 9.67 2.95 7.45
N CYS A 20 9.50 2.18 6.37
CA CYS A 20 9.47 0.70 6.39
C CYS A 20 10.74 0.05 6.94
N ARG A 21 11.86 0.80 7.02
CA ARG A 21 13.09 0.31 7.68
C ARG A 21 12.98 0.25 9.20
N TYR A 22 12.03 0.98 9.78
CA TYR A 22 11.86 1.12 11.24
C TYR A 22 10.53 0.57 11.73
N TYR A 23 9.52 0.54 10.86
CA TYR A 23 8.17 0.11 11.17
C TYR A 23 7.75 -1.00 10.21
N SER A 24 7.06 -2.00 10.74
CA SER A 24 6.37 -2.96 9.90
C SER A 24 5.28 -2.29 9.07
N VAL A 25 4.91 -2.94 7.97
CA VAL A 25 3.82 -2.53 7.09
C VAL A 25 2.50 -2.29 7.85
N ILE A 26 2.17 -3.18 8.80
CA ILE A 26 0.97 -3.06 9.63
C ILE A 26 1.04 -1.80 10.49
N GLU A 27 2.19 -1.53 11.11
CA GLU A 27 2.37 -0.34 11.96
C GLU A 27 2.22 0.95 11.15
N LEU A 28 2.71 0.99 9.92
CA LEU A 28 2.57 2.16 9.05
C LEU A 28 1.12 2.42 8.64
N GLN A 29 0.37 1.37 8.32
CA GLN A 29 -1.07 1.49 8.04
C GLN A 29 -1.84 2.07 9.23
N GLN A 30 -1.53 1.56 10.43
CA GLN A 30 -2.17 2.02 11.68
C GLN A 30 -1.78 3.46 12.05
N LEU A 31 -0.53 3.86 11.78
CA LEU A 31 -0.06 5.22 12.06
C LEU A 31 -0.58 6.25 11.05
N GLY A 32 -0.86 5.82 9.82
CA GLY A 32 -1.30 6.69 8.74
C GLY A 32 -2.81 6.75 8.53
N GLU A 33 -3.59 5.90 9.21
CA GLU A 33 -5.04 5.71 8.95
C GLU A 33 -5.32 5.53 7.44
N VAL A 34 -4.47 4.76 6.76
CA VAL A 34 -4.51 4.62 5.30
C VAL A 34 -5.34 3.40 4.93
N ASP A 35 -6.28 3.59 4.01
CA ASP A 35 -7.04 2.49 3.42
C ASP A 35 -6.13 1.58 2.56
N PRO A 36 -6.19 0.24 2.73
CA PRO A 36 -5.36 -0.69 1.98
C PRO A 36 -5.54 -0.61 0.46
N VAL A 37 -6.74 -0.32 -0.03
CA VAL A 37 -7.03 -0.20 -1.47
C VAL A 37 -6.41 1.07 -2.03
N GLU A 38 -6.61 2.21 -1.36
CA GLU A 38 -5.97 3.48 -1.75
C GLU A 38 -4.45 3.39 -1.75
N LEU A 39 -3.88 2.68 -0.77
CA LEU A 39 -2.44 2.43 -0.70
C LEU A 39 -1.96 1.57 -1.87
N ARG A 40 -2.69 0.51 -2.23
CA ARG A 40 -2.35 -0.36 -3.36
C ARG A 40 -2.35 0.43 -4.67
N GLU A 41 -3.38 1.22 -4.94
CA GLU A 41 -3.45 2.09 -6.12
C GLU A 41 -2.28 3.09 -6.17
N ARG A 42 -1.86 3.61 -5.01
CA ARG A 42 -0.71 4.51 -4.97
C ARG A 42 0.60 3.79 -5.28
N LEU A 43 0.81 2.59 -4.74
CA LEU A 43 2.00 1.78 -5.04
C LEU A 43 2.04 1.38 -6.51
N GLU A 44 0.89 1.07 -7.11
CA GLU A 44 0.77 0.85 -8.56
C GLU A 44 1.17 2.10 -9.35
N SER A 45 0.86 3.32 -8.85
CA SER A 45 1.26 4.56 -9.52
C SER A 45 2.79 4.73 -9.64
N VAL A 46 3.57 4.11 -8.73
CA VAL A 46 5.04 4.23 -8.66
C VAL A 46 5.71 3.75 -9.95
N VAL A 47 5.16 2.72 -10.60
CA VAL A 47 5.76 2.19 -11.84
C VAL A 47 5.68 3.18 -13.01
N TRP A 48 4.78 4.16 -12.93
CA TRP A 48 4.58 5.17 -13.98
C TRP A 48 5.41 6.45 -13.77
N VAL A 49 5.90 6.69 -12.56
CA VAL A 49 6.82 7.81 -12.26
C VAL A 49 8.14 7.57 -12.97
N SER A 50 8.71 8.58 -13.62
CA SER A 50 9.98 8.44 -14.34
C SER A 50 11.20 8.45 -13.40
N ASP A 51 12.30 7.84 -13.84
CA ASP A 51 13.55 7.85 -13.07
C ASP A 51 14.10 9.28 -12.87
N GLU A 52 13.83 10.19 -13.81
CA GLU A 52 14.22 11.61 -13.71
C GLU A 52 13.43 12.33 -12.60
N GLU A 53 12.15 12.01 -12.43
CA GLU A 53 11.34 12.54 -11.32
C GLU A 53 11.82 12.03 -9.96
N PHE A 54 12.18 10.75 -9.86
CA PHE A 54 12.79 10.23 -8.63
C PHE A 54 14.20 10.78 -8.38
N ALA A 55 15.00 10.98 -9.43
CA ALA A 55 16.32 11.59 -9.32
C ALA A 55 16.22 13.06 -8.87
N ALA A 56 15.17 13.79 -9.27
CA ALA A 56 14.88 15.14 -8.78
C ALA A 56 14.55 15.17 -7.28
N CYS A 57 14.04 14.06 -6.72
CA CYS A 57 13.90 13.85 -5.27
C CYS A 57 15.19 13.41 -4.58
N GLY A 58 16.28 13.19 -5.32
CA GLY A 58 17.60 12.86 -4.79
C GLY A 58 17.93 11.38 -4.70
N LEU A 59 17.15 10.48 -5.32
CA LEU A 59 17.50 9.05 -5.38
C LEU A 59 18.50 8.74 -6.49
N GLY A 60 19.42 7.81 -6.20
CA GLY A 60 20.26 7.18 -7.23
C GLY A 60 19.47 6.14 -8.04
N LEU A 61 19.97 5.78 -9.22
CA LEU A 61 19.32 4.77 -10.09
C LEU A 61 19.17 3.41 -9.41
N ASP A 62 20.14 3.01 -8.58
CA ASP A 62 20.06 1.76 -7.82
C ASP A 62 18.97 1.83 -6.74
N ASP A 63 18.85 2.96 -6.04
CA ASP A 63 17.79 3.17 -5.03
C ASP A 63 16.40 3.24 -5.69
N ILE A 64 16.31 3.77 -6.91
CA ILE A 64 15.06 3.79 -7.70
C ILE A 64 14.64 2.36 -8.04
N ALA A 65 15.58 1.51 -8.46
CA ALA A 65 15.29 0.10 -8.74
C ALA A 65 14.84 -0.64 -7.48
N GLU A 66 15.51 -0.42 -6.34
CA GLU A 66 15.12 -0.98 -5.04
C GLU A 66 13.71 -0.51 -4.63
N LEU A 67 13.42 0.79 -4.76
CA LEU A 67 12.12 1.37 -4.44
C LEU A 67 10.99 0.76 -5.29
N ARG A 68 11.22 0.59 -6.60
CA ARG A 68 10.24 -0.03 -7.49
C ARG A 68 9.98 -1.48 -7.14
N GLN A 69 11.03 -2.23 -6.83
CA GLN A 69 10.88 -3.63 -6.44
C GLN A 69 10.11 -3.76 -5.13
N TRP A 70 10.45 -2.94 -4.14
CA TRP A 70 9.73 -2.86 -2.87
C TRP A 70 8.25 -2.51 -3.07
N ALA A 71 7.95 -1.53 -3.94
CA ALA A 71 6.57 -1.13 -4.22
C ALA A 71 5.76 -2.26 -4.87
N LEU A 72 6.36 -3.02 -5.79
CA LEU A 72 5.74 -4.18 -6.44
C LEU A 72 5.48 -5.31 -5.44
N ASP A 73 6.46 -5.65 -4.63
CA ASP A 73 6.34 -6.72 -3.63
C ASP A 73 5.22 -6.39 -2.62
N TRP A 74 5.12 -5.12 -2.22
CA TRP A 74 4.09 -4.67 -1.30
C TRP A 74 2.70 -4.56 -1.94
N GLU A 75 2.60 -4.06 -3.18
CA GLU A 75 1.35 -4.06 -3.95
C GLU A 75 0.76 -5.46 -4.06
N SER A 76 1.61 -6.47 -4.29
CA SER A 76 1.21 -7.87 -4.39
C SER A 76 0.75 -8.44 -3.03
N ASP A 77 1.46 -8.13 -1.94
CA ASP A 77 1.04 -8.50 -0.57
C ASP A 77 -0.32 -7.88 -0.20
N LEU A 78 -0.52 -6.60 -0.51
CA LEU A 78 -1.80 -5.92 -0.31
C LEU A 78 -2.91 -6.55 -1.14
N GLY A 79 -2.64 -6.88 -2.41
CA GLY A 79 -3.60 -7.57 -3.27
C GLY A 79 -4.09 -8.89 -2.68
N LEU A 80 -3.18 -9.69 -2.09
CA LEU A 80 -3.53 -10.94 -1.41
C LEU A 80 -4.39 -10.68 -0.16
N ARG A 81 -3.98 -9.74 0.70
CA ARG A 81 -4.71 -9.44 1.95
C ARG A 81 -6.09 -8.85 1.68
N ILE A 82 -6.20 -7.97 0.70
CA ILE A 82 -7.48 -7.40 0.26
C ILE A 82 -8.39 -8.52 -0.25
N LEU A 83 -7.87 -9.44 -1.06
CA LEU A 83 -8.63 -10.59 -1.55
C LEU A 83 -9.09 -11.50 -0.39
N GLU A 84 -8.22 -11.80 0.57
CA GLU A 84 -8.55 -12.57 1.77
C GLU A 84 -9.69 -11.90 2.57
N GLU A 85 -9.62 -10.59 2.79
CA GLU A 85 -10.65 -9.83 3.50
C GLU A 85 -11.98 -9.79 2.73
N TYR A 86 -11.95 -9.70 1.39
CA TYR A 86 -13.15 -9.83 0.57
C TYR A 86 -13.77 -11.23 0.64
N ASP A 87 -12.96 -12.29 0.62
CA ASP A 87 -13.44 -13.66 0.76
C ASP A 87 -14.10 -13.86 2.13
N GLU A 88 -13.45 -13.42 3.22
CA GLU A 88 -13.99 -13.48 4.58
C GLU A 88 -15.33 -12.74 4.71
N ALA A 89 -15.42 -11.52 4.18
CA ALA A 89 -16.66 -10.74 4.15
C ALA A 89 -17.79 -11.46 3.38
N HIS A 90 -17.47 -12.14 2.27
CA HIS A 90 -18.45 -12.93 1.52
C HIS A 90 -18.88 -14.22 2.25
N VAL A 91 -18.04 -14.80 3.13
CA VAL A 91 -18.43 -15.95 3.96
C VAL A 91 -19.37 -15.53 5.09
N GLU A 92 -19.14 -14.35 5.69
CA GLU A 92 -20.02 -13.80 6.73
C GLU A 92 -21.42 -13.44 6.18
N GLU A 93 -21.51 -12.86 4.97
CA GLU A 93 -22.80 -12.55 4.33
C GLU A 93 -23.63 -13.81 4.02
N GLN A 94 -22.98 -14.92 3.66
CA GLN A 94 -23.65 -16.18 3.35
C GLN A 94 -23.98 -17.04 4.60
N GLY A 95 -23.32 -16.78 5.74
CA GLY A 95 -23.59 -17.43 7.02
C GLY A 95 -24.82 -16.88 7.77
N VAL A 96 -25.29 -15.67 7.42
CA VAL A 96 -26.44 -14.99 8.08
C VAL A 96 -27.77 -15.29 7.35
N SER A 97 -27.95 -16.51 6.83
CA SER A 97 -29.23 -16.94 6.24
C SER A 97 -29.86 -18.17 6.89
N GLN A 98 -29.31 -18.69 8.00
CA GLN A 98 -29.86 -19.89 8.64
C GLN A 98 -30.05 -19.70 10.14
N GLY A 99 -31.13 -19.01 10.51
CA GLY A 99 -31.56 -18.84 11.89
C GLY A 99 -32.99 -18.30 12.05
N GLY A 100 -33.86 -18.55 11.07
CA GLY A 100 -35.26 -18.15 11.09
C GLY A 100 -36.18 -19.33 10.83
N ASP A 101 -36.22 -20.30 11.73
CA ASP A 101 -37.25 -21.34 11.71
C ASP A 101 -37.64 -21.71 13.16
N HIS A 102 -38.77 -21.16 13.62
CA HIS A 102 -39.79 -21.92 14.37
C HIS A 102 -41.12 -21.16 14.41
#